data_AF-A0A970BC75-F1
#
_entry.id   AF-A0A970BC75-F1
#
_cell.length_a   1.000
_cell.length_b   1.000
_cell.length_c   1.000
_cell.angle_alpha   90.00
_cell.angle_beta   90.00
_cell.angle_gamma   90.00
#
_symmetry.space_group_name_H-M   'P 1'
#
loop_
_entity.id
_entity.type
_entity.pdbx_description
1 polymer ?
#
loop_
_entity_poly.entity_id
_entity_poly.type
_entity_poly.pdbx_seq_one_letter_code
_entity_poly.pdbx_strand_id
1 'polypeptide(L)'
;MILMTNPPKMVYDDSGQLVEVILSAKDYRAYLRALASESDWETLPKFLQDAIDRMLIDDVRHEKDMAVDLEDVLAEELLAA
;
A
#
# COMPACT_ATOMS: atom_id res chain seq x y z
N MET A 1 -12.60 7.05 3.07
CA MET A 1 -12.69 6.54 4.46
C MET A 1 -12.04 5.16 4.51
N ILE A 2 -10.95 5.00 5.25
CA ILE A 2 -10.23 3.72 5.35
C ILE A 2 -10.87 2.90 6.45
N LEU A 3 -11.44 1.76 6.10
CA LEU A 3 -11.91 0.79 7.09
C LEU A 3 -10.71 -0.01 7.59
N MET A 4 -10.26 0.29 8.81
CA MET A 4 -9.24 -0.52 9.46
C MET A 4 -9.83 -1.87 9.84
N THR A 5 -9.21 -2.94 9.34
CA THR A 5 -9.66 -4.30 9.60
C THR A 5 -9.39 -4.73 11.04
N ASN A 6 -8.32 -4.21 11.65
CA ASN A 6 -7.98 -4.42 13.05
C ASN A 6 -7.93 -3.09 13.78
N PRO A 7 -8.38 -3.02 15.04
CA PRO A 7 -8.23 -1.81 15.83
C PRO A 7 -6.74 -1.49 16.03
N PRO A 8 -6.31 -0.23 15.82
CA PRO A 8 -4.94 0.19 16.08
C PRO A 8 -4.59 -0.02 17.55
N LYS A 9 -3.38 -0.50 17.83
CA LYS A 9 -2.87 -0.54 19.20
C LYS A 9 -2.18 0.79 19.52
N MET A 10 -2.69 1.48 20.51
CA MET A 10 -2.14 2.74 21.00
C MET A 10 -1.13 2.44 22.12
N VAL A 11 0.05 3.06 22.04
CA VAL A 11 1.11 2.96 23.06
C VAL A 11 1.24 4.31 23.74
N TYR A 12 1.19 4.30 25.06
CA TYR A 12 1.28 5.49 25.90
C TYR A 12 2.57 5.45 26.71
N ASP A 13 3.16 6.61 26.98
CA ASP A 13 4.27 6.73 27.91
C ASP A 13 3.81 6.69 29.38
N ASP A 14 4.77 6.75 30.30
CA ASP A 14 4.53 6.78 31.75
C ASP A 14 3.74 8.03 32.19
N SER A 15 3.69 9.07 31.35
CA SER A 15 2.92 10.31 31.58
C SER A 15 1.50 10.25 31.00
N GLY A 16 1.13 9.14 30.35
CA GLY A 16 -0.16 8.96 29.69
C GLY A 16 -0.29 9.67 28.34
N GLN A 17 0.80 10.15 27.74
CA GLN A 17 0.80 10.71 26.39
C GLN A 17 0.90 9.61 25.35
N LEU A 18 0.14 9.75 24.26
CA LEU A 18 0.21 8.83 23.12
C LEU A 18 1.55 9.04 22.39
N VAL A 19 2.40 8.02 22.42
CA VAL A 19 3.72 8.07 21.79
C VAL A 19 3.77 7.30 20.48
N GLU A 20 3.03 6.20 20.37
CA GLU A 20 3.05 5.38 19.16
C GLU A 20 1.66 4.79 18.85
N VAL A 21 1.43 4.55 17.56
CA VAL A 21 0.26 3.82 17.07
C VAL A 21 0.77 2.67 16.21
N ILE A 22 0.46 1.45 16.64
CA ILE A 22 0.82 0.23 15.93
C ILE A 22 -0.38 -0.20 15.10
N LEU A 23 -0.15 -0.27 13.78
CA LEU A 23 -1.12 -0.70 12.78
C LEU A 23 -0.74 -2.08 12.25
N SER A 24 -1.74 -2.83 11.78
CA SER A 24 -1.45 -4.01 10.97
C SER A 24 -0.78 -3.58 9.67
N ALA A 25 0.11 -4.42 9.13
CA ALA A 25 0.80 -4.10 7.87
C ALA A 25 -0.19 -3.83 6.72
N LYS A 26 -1.32 -4.54 6.71
CA LYS A 26 -2.41 -4.36 5.73
C LYS A 26 -3.08 -2.99 5.88
N ASP A 27 -3.43 -2.61 7.10
CA ASP A 27 -4.10 -1.32 7.36
C ASP A 27 -3.14 -0.15 7.12
N TYR A 28 -1.85 -0.31 7.44
CA TYR A 28 -0.82 0.67 7.15
C TYR A 28 -0.63 0.87 5.64
N ARG A 29 -0.59 -0.20 4.84
CA ARG A 29 -0.52 -0.10 3.37
C ARG A 29 -1.77 0.57 2.79
N ALA A 30 -2.96 0.25 3.32
CA ALA A 30 -4.20 0.92 2.91
C ALA A 30 -4.16 2.42 3.23
N TYR A 31 -3.61 2.79 4.38
CA TYR A 31 -3.33 4.18 4.75
C TYR A 31 -2.40 4.88 3.76
N LEU A 32 -1.24 4.28 3.45
CA LEU A 32 -0.31 4.86 2.48
C LEU A 32 -0.93 5.04 1.09
N ARG A 33 -1.76 4.10 0.62
CA ARG A 33 -2.48 4.25 -0.65
C ARG A 33 -3.45 5.42 -0.67
N ALA A 34 -4.26 5.56 0.38
CA ALA A 34 -5.18 6.69 0.50
C ALA A 34 -4.43 8.02 0.60
N LEU A 35 -3.32 8.04 1.35
CA LEU A 35 -2.46 9.20 1.50
C LEU A 35 -1.87 9.62 0.15
N ALA A 36 -1.38 8.67 -0.65
CA ALA A 36 -0.86 8.92 -2.00
C ALA A 36 -1.92 9.51 -2.95
N SER A 37 -3.19 9.14 -2.80
CA SER A 37 -4.27 9.66 -3.66
C SER A 37 -4.78 11.05 -3.29
N GLU A 38 -4.62 11.46 -2.03
CA GLU A 38 -5.24 12.69 -1.51
C GLU A 38 -4.22 13.78 -1.14
N SER A 39 -2.94 13.46 -1.03
CA SER A 39 -1.92 14.39 -0.51
C SER A 39 -1.11 15.06 -1.61
N ASP A 40 -0.73 16.32 -1.36
CA ASP A 40 0.26 17.01 -2.17
C ASP A 40 1.66 16.51 -1.82
N TRP A 41 2.34 15.96 -2.82
CA TRP A 41 3.68 15.36 -2.70
C TRP A 41 4.72 16.33 -2.16
N GLU A 42 4.64 17.63 -2.51
CA GLU A 42 5.62 18.62 -2.05
C GLU A 42 5.50 18.93 -0.55
N THR A 43 4.31 18.72 0.01
CA THR A 43 4.01 18.98 1.43
C THR A 43 4.16 17.74 2.32
N LEU A 44 4.29 16.57 1.70
CA LEU A 44 4.35 15.31 2.42
C LEU A 44 5.67 15.18 3.16
N PRO A 45 5.69 14.78 4.44
CA PRO A 45 6.93 14.46 5.13
C PRO A 45 7.76 13.41 4.40
N LYS A 46 9.08 13.61 4.31
CA LYS A 46 9.98 12.72 3.54
C LYS A 46 9.85 11.24 3.89
N PHE A 47 9.69 10.91 5.17
CA PHE A 47 9.54 9.52 5.61
C PHE A 47 8.28 8.85 5.06
N LEU A 48 7.21 9.62 4.79
CA LEU A 48 5.99 9.11 4.16
C LEU A 48 6.15 9.01 2.64
N GLN A 49 6.89 9.94 2.01
CA GLN A 49 7.23 9.84 0.58
C GLN A 49 7.99 8.54 0.31
N ASP A 50 9.06 8.29 1.08
CA ASP A 50 9.87 7.08 0.97
C ASP A 50 9.04 5.80 1.18
N ALA A 51 8.09 5.83 2.13
CA ALA A 51 7.21 4.71 2.41
C ALA A 51 6.21 4.45 1.26
N ILE A 52 5.66 5.50 0.65
CA ILE A 52 4.78 5.38 -0.51
C ILE A 52 5.56 4.87 -1.71
N ASP A 53 6.74 5.43 -2.00
CA ASP A 53 7.58 4.99 -3.12
C ASP A 53 7.92 3.51 -3.01
N ARG A 54 8.31 3.05 -1.82
CA ARG A 54 8.59 1.64 -1.56
C ARG A 54 7.35 0.77 -1.84
N MET A 55 6.19 1.19 -1.34
CA MET A 55 4.93 0.48 -1.57
C MET A 55 4.59 0.39 -3.06
N LEU A 56 4.73 1.48 -3.81
CA LEU A 56 4.44 1.50 -5.25
C LEU A 56 5.40 0.60 -6.04
N ILE A 57 6.69 0.59 -5.68
CA ILE A 57 7.67 -0.32 -6.28
C ILE A 57 7.29 -1.79 -6.02
N ASP A 58 6.89 -2.11 -4.79
CA ASP A 58 6.47 -3.46 -4.42
C ASP A 58 5.16 -3.86 -5.13
N ASP A 59 4.21 -2.93 -5.30
CA ASP A 59 2.98 -3.13 -6.07
C ASP A 59 3.29 -3.49 -7.54
N VAL A 60 4.15 -2.69 -8.21
CA VAL A 60 4.54 -2.92 -9.61
C VAL A 60 5.27 -4.25 -9.79
N ARG A 61 6.12 -4.63 -8.83
CA ARG A 61 6.81 -5.94 -8.87
C ARG A 61 5.82 -7.09 -8.78
N HIS A 62 4.86 -7.00 -7.87
CA HIS A 62 3.85 -8.03 -7.70
C HIS A 62 2.93 -8.16 -8.93
N GLU A 63 2.57 -7.04 -9.56
CA GLU A 63 1.79 -7.04 -10.80
C GLU A 63 2.55 -7.66 -11.97
N LYS A 64 3.86 -7.41 -12.09
CA LYS A 64 4.70 -8.02 -13.13
C LYS A 64 4.77 -9.54 -13.02
N ASP A 65 4.78 -10.08 -11.80
CA ASP A 65 4.75 -11.53 -11.58
C ASP A 65 3.40 -12.16 -11.96
N MET A 66 2.33 -11.35 -12.04
CA MET A 66 0.98 -11.77 -12.44
C MET A 66 0.63 -11.38 -13.87
N ALA A 67 1.50 -10.63 -14.56
CA ALA A 67 1.27 -10.22 -15.93
C ALA A 67 1.39 -11.44 -16.84
N VAL A 68 0.28 -11.83 -17.47
CA VAL A 68 0.27 -12.82 -18.54
C VAL A 68 0.65 -12.09 -19.83
N ASP A 69 1.54 -12.68 -20.63
CA ASP A 69 1.92 -12.10 -21.91
C ASP A 69 0.69 -12.08 -22.83
N LEU A 70 0.46 -10.94 -23.50
CA LEU A 70 -0.65 -10.78 -24.43
C LEU A 70 -0.54 -11.79 -25.59
N GLU A 71 0.68 -12.14 -25.99
CA GLU A 71 0.94 -13.14 -27.01
C GLU A 71 0.47 -14.54 -26.57
N ASP A 72 0.68 -14.90 -25.30
CA ASP A 72 0.23 -16.19 -24.73
C ASP A 72 -1.31 -16.26 -24.66
N VAL A 73 -1.97 -15.17 -24.24
CA VAL A 73 -3.43 -15.08 -24.18
C VAL A 73 -4.06 -15.20 -25.58
N LEU A 74 -3.48 -14.53 -26.57
CA LEU A 74 -3.97 -14.59 -27.95
C LEU A 74 -3.74 -15.96 -28.58
N ALA A 75 -2.64 -16.63 -28.25
CA ALA A 75 -2.35 -17.97 -28.72
C ALA A 75 -3.33 -19.02 -28.14
N GLU A 76 -3.72 -18.90 -26.87
CA GLU A 76 -4.74 -19.78 -26.25
C GLU A 76 -6.12 -19.61 -26.90
N GLU A 77 -6.57 -18.37 -27.17
CA GLU A 77 -7.86 -18.13 -27.82
C GLU A 77 -7.90 -18.60 -29.28
N LEU A 78 -6.79 -18.51 -30.01
CA LEU A 78 -6.68 -19.00 -31.40
C LEU A 78 -6.64 -20.53 -31.51
N LEU A 79 -6.24 -21.24 -30.46
CA LEU A 79 -6.24 -22.71 -30.39
C LEU A 79 -7.59 -23.29 -29.90
N ALA A 80 -8.41 -22.47 -29.24
CA ALA A 80 -9.73 -22.84 -28.73
C ALA A 80 -10.89 -22.60 -29.73
N ALA A 81 -10.60 -21.98 -30.88
CA ALA A 81 -11.54 -21.68 -31.97
C ALA A 81 -11.39 -22.66 -33.15
#